data_AF-K0XHB0-F1
#
_entry.id   AF-K0XHB0-F1
#
_cell.length_a   1.000
_cell.length_b   1.000
_cell.length_c   1.000
_cell.angle_alpha   90.00
_cell.angle_beta   90.00
_cell.angle_gamma   90.00
#
_symmetry.space_group_name_H-M   'P 1'
#
loop_
_entity.id
_entity.type
_entity.pdbx_description
1 polymer ?
#
loop_
_entity_poly.entity_id
_entity_poly.type
_entity_poly.pdbx_seq_one_letter_code
_entity_poly.pdbx_strand_id
1 'polypeptide(L)'
;MRKGIKFHSIYYRWILFIFIFVTMVIYFIGEGKDMYFEGHLFNSKKLCTILNIVWIVLFVVFSFVVTKCVISKDGIYLKKIDLTVPWEDISNITYTWINEFSLYQHECSFYNVKTMVVYRHDYKPICITNISVLSLFAVKFFSPRTKVDIVFPVLTTLFNVVLNVGLLYIGYTTKLLTIRVKPELFLTLLALYCIKSVIFPIVMLKITNMKYGNYLRHENLSKGRNPNVIHV
;
A
#
# COMPACT_ATOMS: atom_id res chain seq x y z
N MET A 1 -19.73 7.80 -19.23
CA MET A 1 -18.83 7.62 -18.06
C MET A 1 -19.66 7.69 -16.79
N ARG A 2 -19.60 6.69 -15.90
CA ARG A 2 -20.31 6.78 -14.62
C ARG A 2 -19.75 7.95 -13.80
N LYS A 3 -20.64 8.82 -13.30
CA LYS A 3 -20.27 9.97 -12.46
C LYS A 3 -19.85 9.44 -11.08
N GLY A 4 -18.53 9.30 -10.86
CA GLY A 4 -18.00 8.77 -9.60
C GLY A 4 -16.49 8.97 -9.45
N ILE A 5 -15.97 8.71 -8.26
CA ILE A 5 -14.55 8.82 -7.94
C ILE A 5 -13.84 7.52 -8.35
N LYS A 6 -12.82 7.64 -9.20
CA LYS A 6 -11.99 6.52 -9.67
C LYS A 6 -10.89 6.22 -8.66
N PHE A 7 -10.81 4.96 -8.23
CA PHE A 7 -9.71 4.47 -7.41
C PHE A 7 -8.77 3.62 -8.24
N HIS A 8 -7.49 3.98 -8.18
CA HIS A 8 -6.41 3.32 -8.90
C HIS A 8 -5.62 2.42 -7.96
N SER A 9 -4.96 1.42 -8.54
CA SER A 9 -4.13 0.51 -7.79
C SER A 9 -2.93 1.26 -7.20
N ILE A 10 -2.67 1.02 -5.92
CA ILE A 10 -1.50 1.54 -5.22
C ILE A 10 -0.33 0.54 -5.20
N TYR A 11 -0.42 -0.54 -5.97
CA TYR A 11 0.60 -1.59 -6.01
C TYR A 11 1.98 -1.02 -6.36
N TYR A 12 2.12 -0.26 -7.44
CA TYR A 12 3.43 0.26 -7.87
C TYR A 12 4.06 1.28 -6.93
N ARG A 13 3.36 1.76 -5.89
CA ARG A 13 3.90 2.76 -4.96
C ARG A 13 5.06 2.25 -4.13
N TRP A 14 5.14 0.95 -3.83
CA TRP A 14 6.27 0.41 -3.06
C TRP A 14 7.55 0.34 -3.90
N ILE A 15 7.45 0.01 -5.19
CA ILE A 15 8.58 0.01 -6.14
C ILE A 15 9.15 1.43 -6.27
N LEU A 16 8.26 2.43 -6.36
CA LEU A 16 8.66 3.83 -6.36
C LEU A 16 9.36 4.22 -5.04
N PHE A 17 8.92 3.69 -3.90
CA PHE A 17 9.58 3.95 -2.63
C PHE A 17 11.00 3.35 -2.56
N ILE A 18 11.22 2.19 -3.18
CA ILE A 18 12.58 1.63 -3.33
C ILE A 18 13.43 2.53 -4.23
N PHE A 19 12.87 3.01 -5.34
CA PHE A 19 13.59 3.89 -6.26
C PHE A 19 14.10 5.16 -5.55
N ILE A 20 13.28 5.83 -4.75
CA ILE A 20 13.72 7.04 -4.03
C ILE A 20 14.75 6.73 -2.93
N PHE A 21 14.69 5.53 -2.34
CA PHE A 21 15.72 5.07 -1.42
C PHE A 21 17.06 4.88 -2.13
N VAL A 22 17.07 4.32 -3.35
CA VAL A 22 18.29 4.17 -4.15
C VAL A 22 18.88 5.53 -4.53
N THR A 23 18.07 6.50 -4.97
CA THR A 23 18.59 7.85 -5.30
C THR A 23 19.21 8.54 -4.09
N MET A 24 18.66 8.31 -2.90
CA MET A 24 19.21 8.79 -1.64
C MET A 24 20.55 8.14 -1.30
N VAL A 25 20.70 6.83 -1.48
CA VAL A 25 21.98 6.12 -1.28
C VAL A 25 23.06 6.62 -2.24
N ILE A 26 22.72 6.80 -3.52
CA ILE A 26 23.64 7.36 -4.53
C ILE A 26 24.10 8.76 -4.13
N TYR A 27 23.17 9.66 -3.78
CA TYR A 27 23.50 11.02 -3.36
C TYR A 27 24.43 11.02 -2.15
N PHE A 28 24.17 10.10 -1.21
CA PHE A 28 24.98 9.96 -0.02
C PHE A 28 26.42 9.54 -0.37
N ILE A 29 26.59 8.43 -1.11
CA ILE A 29 27.93 7.89 -1.44
C ILE A 29 28.75 8.92 -2.21
N GLY A 30 28.11 9.68 -3.10
CA GLY A 30 28.80 10.70 -3.88
C GLY A 30 29.05 12.00 -3.13
N GLU A 31 28.42 12.25 -1.99
CA GLU A 31 28.46 13.53 -1.27
C GLU A 31 28.17 14.77 -2.14
N GLY A 32 27.43 14.62 -3.25
CA GLY A 32 27.24 15.70 -4.22
C GLY A 32 28.46 16.00 -5.11
N LYS A 33 29.52 15.20 -5.01
CA LYS A 33 30.75 15.24 -5.84
C LYS A 33 30.66 14.27 -7.01
N ASP A 34 31.70 14.27 -7.84
CA ASP A 34 31.80 13.35 -8.96
C ASP A 34 32.15 11.93 -8.48
N MET A 35 31.43 10.95 -9.00
CA MET A 35 31.62 9.53 -8.72
C MET A 35 32.07 8.81 -9.99
N TYR A 36 33.01 7.88 -9.83
CA TYR A 36 33.40 6.96 -10.88
C TYR A 36 32.61 5.66 -10.78
N PHE A 37 31.91 5.31 -11.85
CA PHE A 37 31.21 4.03 -11.97
C PHE A 37 31.50 3.44 -13.35
N GLU A 38 32.03 2.22 -13.40
CA GLU A 38 32.37 1.50 -14.64
C GLU A 38 33.14 2.35 -15.69
N GLY A 39 34.13 3.12 -15.25
CA GLY A 39 34.98 3.94 -16.13
C GLY A 39 34.37 5.28 -16.57
N HIS A 40 33.15 5.59 -16.14
CA HIS A 40 32.50 6.87 -16.44
C HIS A 40 32.42 7.76 -15.19
N LEU A 41 32.71 9.05 -15.37
CA LEU A 41 32.60 10.08 -14.34
C LEU A 41 31.19 10.67 -14.36
N PHE A 42 30.48 10.60 -13.24
CA PHE A 42 29.15 11.19 -13.10
C PHE A 42 29.07 12.10 -11.88
N ASN A 43 28.52 13.30 -12.07
CA ASN A 43 28.20 14.18 -10.95
C ASN A 43 26.97 13.63 -10.20
N SER A 44 27.17 13.20 -8.96
CA SER A 44 26.13 12.56 -8.14
C SER A 44 24.91 13.45 -7.94
N LYS A 45 25.10 14.78 -7.77
CA LYS A 45 24.01 15.74 -7.60
C LYS A 45 23.16 15.86 -8.87
N LYS A 46 23.78 15.96 -10.04
CA LYS A 46 23.06 16.01 -11.33
C LYS A 46 22.30 14.70 -11.59
N LEU A 47 22.95 13.55 -11.37
CA LEU A 47 22.34 12.24 -11.54
C LEU A 47 21.11 12.07 -10.63
N CYS A 48 21.25 12.34 -9.32
CA CYS A 48 20.14 12.24 -8.38
C CYS A 48 19.00 13.21 -8.71
N THR A 49 19.31 14.41 -9.23
CA THR A 49 18.28 15.35 -9.69
C THR A 49 17.47 14.77 -10.86
N ILE A 50 18.14 14.22 -11.87
CA ILE A 50 17.49 13.59 -13.03
C ILE A 50 16.65 12.38 -12.57
N LEU A 51 17.21 11.50 -11.75
CA LEU A 51 16.50 10.33 -11.24
C LEU A 51 15.27 10.73 -10.41
N ASN A 52 15.36 11.77 -9.58
CA ASN A 52 14.21 12.27 -8.82
C ASN A 52 13.12 12.87 -9.72
N ILE A 53 13.49 13.55 -10.82
CA ILE A 53 12.50 14.02 -11.81
C ILE A 53 11.80 12.82 -12.48
N VAL A 54 12.56 11.82 -12.93
CA VAL A 54 12.01 10.58 -13.49
C VAL A 54 11.08 9.90 -12.50
N TRP A 55 11.47 9.84 -11.23
CA TRP A 55 10.65 9.29 -10.16
C TRP A 55 9.31 10.04 -10.00
N ILE A 56 9.32 11.38 -10.01
CA ILE A 56 8.08 12.17 -9.91
C ILE A 56 7.15 11.84 -11.08
N VAL A 57 7.67 11.78 -12.30
CA VAL A 57 6.89 11.44 -13.50
C VAL A 57 6.28 10.04 -13.36
N LEU A 58 7.09 9.04 -13.01
CA LEU A 58 6.62 7.67 -12.80
C LEU A 58 5.57 7.60 -11.67
N PHE A 59 5.77 8.36 -10.59
CA PHE A 59 4.83 8.42 -9.47
C PHE A 59 3.46 8.96 -9.89
N VAL A 60 3.43 10.03 -10.69
CA VAL A 60 2.19 10.58 -11.23
C VAL A 60 1.53 9.55 -12.14
N VAL A 61 2.27 9.00 -13.11
CA VAL A 61 1.75 8.01 -14.06
C VAL A 61 1.16 6.81 -13.32
N PHE A 62 1.93 6.13 -12.48
CA PHE A 62 1.47 4.94 -11.76
C PHE A 62 0.36 5.23 -10.73
N SER A 63 0.16 6.48 -10.32
CA SER A 63 -0.96 6.86 -9.46
C SER A 63 -2.31 6.84 -10.18
N PHE A 64 -2.33 6.86 -11.52
CA PHE A 64 -3.56 6.94 -12.33
C PHE A 64 -3.72 5.85 -13.39
N VAL A 65 -2.70 5.03 -13.68
CA VAL A 65 -2.76 4.05 -14.78
C VAL A 65 -3.79 2.95 -14.56
N VAL A 66 -3.83 2.33 -13.39
CA VAL A 66 -4.59 1.08 -13.18
C VAL A 66 -5.85 1.34 -12.36
N THR A 67 -6.96 1.69 -13.00
CA THR A 67 -8.25 1.85 -12.29
C THR A 67 -8.76 0.49 -11.81
N LYS A 68 -9.03 0.35 -10.50
CA LYS A 68 -9.57 -0.86 -9.88
C LYS A 68 -11.09 -0.79 -9.74
N CYS A 69 -11.59 0.31 -9.19
CA CYS A 69 -13.02 0.51 -9.00
C CYS A 69 -13.42 1.98 -9.13
N VAL A 70 -14.73 2.20 -9.33
CA VAL A 70 -15.36 3.53 -9.34
C VAL A 70 -16.43 3.53 -8.27
N ILE A 71 -16.38 4.48 -7.35
CA ILE A 71 -17.40 4.65 -6.32
C ILE A 71 -18.31 5.81 -6.74
N SER A 72 -19.61 5.57 -6.79
CA SER A 72 -20.60 6.49 -7.36
C SER A 72 -21.91 6.45 -6.58
N LYS A 73 -22.87 7.30 -6.93
CA LYS A 73 -24.21 7.30 -6.32
C LYS A 73 -24.95 5.97 -6.47
N ASP A 74 -24.66 5.21 -7.52
CA ASP A 74 -25.36 3.95 -7.83
C ASP A 74 -24.72 2.73 -7.15
N GLY A 75 -23.54 2.88 -6.54
CA GLY A 75 -22.81 1.77 -5.94
C GLY A 75 -21.31 1.79 -6.25
N ILE A 76 -20.69 0.61 -6.09
CA ILE A 76 -19.27 0.35 -6.36
C ILE A 76 -19.16 -0.46 -7.65
N TYR A 77 -18.57 0.16 -8.68
CA TYR A 77 -18.27 -0.49 -9.94
C TYR A 77 -16.85 -1.07 -9.94
N LEU A 78 -16.72 -2.33 -10.32
CA LEU A 78 -15.49 -3.12 -10.33
C LEU A 78 -15.03 -3.34 -11.77
N LYS A 79 -13.95 -2.65 -12.17
CA LYS A 79 -13.53 -2.62 -13.58
C LYS A 79 -13.09 -3.98 -14.12
N LYS A 80 -12.43 -4.80 -13.30
CA LYS A 80 -11.83 -6.08 -13.72
C LYS A 80 -12.87 -7.13 -14.13
N ILE A 81 -14.03 -7.11 -13.48
CA ILE A 81 -15.10 -8.09 -13.68
C ILE A 81 -16.37 -7.45 -14.26
N ASP A 82 -16.28 -6.18 -14.66
CA ASP A 82 -17.38 -5.37 -15.19
C ASP A 82 -18.67 -5.43 -14.36
N LEU A 83 -18.55 -5.50 -13.03
CA LEU A 83 -19.67 -5.68 -12.11
C LEU A 83 -19.96 -4.39 -11.34
N THR A 84 -21.23 -4.07 -11.18
CA THR A 84 -21.68 -3.01 -10.28
C THR A 84 -22.33 -3.64 -9.07
N VAL A 85 -21.81 -3.35 -7.89
CA VAL A 85 -22.46 -3.73 -6.65
C VAL A 85 -23.25 -2.52 -6.16
N PRO A 86 -24.59 -2.55 -6.24
CA PRO A 86 -25.43 -1.45 -5.80
C PRO A 86 -25.38 -1.32 -4.27
N TRP A 87 -25.77 -0.16 -3.74
CA TRP A 87 -25.65 0.10 -2.31
C TRP A 87 -26.56 -0.80 -1.47
N GLU A 88 -27.72 -1.20 -2.01
CA GLU A 88 -28.69 -2.06 -1.34
C GLU A 88 -28.13 -3.48 -1.09
N ASP A 89 -27.23 -3.95 -1.96
CA ASP A 89 -26.61 -5.28 -1.84
C ASP A 89 -25.48 -5.31 -0.81
N ILE A 90 -25.00 -4.15 -0.35
CA ILE A 90 -23.83 -4.02 0.51
C ILE A 90 -24.24 -3.95 1.97
N SER A 91 -23.85 -4.97 2.73
CA SER A 91 -24.12 -5.02 4.16
C SER A 91 -23.14 -4.16 4.97
N ASN A 92 -21.84 -4.30 4.68
CA ASN A 92 -20.76 -3.60 5.38
C ASN A 92 -19.53 -3.44 4.48
N ILE A 93 -18.72 -2.42 4.74
CA ILE A 93 -17.42 -2.25 4.09
C ILE A 93 -16.34 -2.07 5.16
N THR A 94 -15.23 -2.77 4.98
CA THR A 94 -14.05 -2.60 5.83
C THR A 94 -12.79 -2.49 4.99
N TYR A 95 -11.69 -2.20 5.65
CA TYR A 95 -10.37 -2.16 5.04
C TYR A 95 -9.38 -2.88 5.93
N THR A 96 -8.65 -3.83 5.37
CA THR A 96 -7.70 -4.65 6.11
C THR A 96 -6.43 -4.85 5.30
N TRP A 97 -5.34 -5.18 5.98
CA TRP A 97 -4.09 -5.54 5.35
C TRP A 97 -3.96 -7.04 5.41
N ILE A 98 -3.83 -7.67 4.25
CA ILE A 98 -3.67 -9.12 4.13
C ILE A 98 -2.22 -9.37 3.76
N ASN A 99 -1.49 -10.06 4.61
CA ASN A 99 -0.15 -10.55 4.25
C ASN A 99 -0.28 -11.57 3.12
N GLU A 100 0.43 -11.29 2.04
CA GLU A 100 0.66 -12.17 0.91
C GLU A 100 2.11 -12.62 0.97
N PHE A 101 2.29 -13.92 1.13
CA PHE A 101 3.60 -14.57 1.10
C PHE A 101 3.65 -15.54 -0.07
N SER A 102 4.44 -15.21 -1.08
CA SER A 102 4.65 -16.05 -2.26
C SER A 102 6.12 -16.39 -2.45
N LEU A 103 6.36 -17.66 -2.81
CA LEU A 103 7.59 -18.10 -3.47
C LEU A 103 7.22 -18.41 -4.92
N TYR A 104 7.61 -17.53 -5.83
CA TYR A 104 7.53 -17.80 -7.26
C TYR A 104 8.95 -17.84 -7.81
N GLN A 105 9.34 -18.95 -8.45
CA GLN A 105 10.65 -19.11 -9.10
C GLN A 105 11.86 -18.65 -8.22
N HIS A 106 11.87 -19.07 -6.94
CA HIS A 106 12.90 -18.70 -5.94
C HIS A 106 12.89 -17.25 -5.43
N GLU A 107 11.91 -16.43 -5.84
CA GLU A 107 11.70 -15.10 -5.26
C GLU A 107 10.75 -15.18 -4.06
N CYS A 108 11.27 -14.86 -2.88
CA CYS A 108 10.50 -14.75 -1.65
C CYS A 108 9.96 -13.33 -1.51
N SER A 109 8.65 -13.15 -1.70
CA SER A 109 8.01 -11.85 -1.51
C SER A 109 7.04 -11.88 -0.33
N PHE A 110 7.24 -10.93 0.59
CA PHE A 110 6.33 -10.65 1.69
C PHE A 110 5.73 -9.26 1.50
N TYR A 111 4.42 -9.20 1.27
CA TYR A 111 3.74 -7.96 0.95
C TYR A 111 2.42 -7.79 1.71
N ASN A 112 2.19 -6.59 2.23
CA ASN A 112 0.95 -6.26 2.92
C ASN A 112 -0.05 -5.70 1.91
N VAL A 113 -0.93 -6.58 1.42
CA VAL A 113 -1.98 -6.24 0.47
C VAL A 113 -3.05 -5.42 1.16
N LYS A 114 -3.07 -4.12 0.85
CA LYS A 114 -4.09 -3.20 1.36
C LYS A 114 -5.39 -3.43 0.62
N THR A 115 -6.40 -3.91 1.33
CA THR A 115 -7.61 -4.48 0.73
C THR A 115 -8.86 -3.84 1.31
N MET A 116 -9.71 -3.32 0.43
CA MET A 116 -11.09 -2.97 0.80
C MET A 116 -11.96 -4.20 0.62
N VAL A 117 -12.69 -4.61 1.66
CA VAL A 117 -13.59 -5.77 1.62
C VAL A 117 -15.02 -5.26 1.65
N VAL A 118 -15.77 -5.63 0.62
CA VAL A 118 -17.19 -5.32 0.44
C VAL A 118 -17.97 -6.58 0.81
N TYR A 119 -18.64 -6.55 1.97
CA TYR A 119 -19.55 -7.60 2.39
C TYR A 119 -20.92 -7.37 1.76
N ARG A 120 -21.53 -8.46 1.29
CA ARG A 120 -22.83 -8.44 0.63
C ARG A 120 -23.81 -9.28 1.43
N HIS A 121 -25.10 -8.99 1.30
CA HIS A 121 -26.15 -9.69 2.06
C HIS A 121 -26.22 -11.18 1.69
N ASP A 122 -26.40 -11.50 0.41
CA ASP A 122 -26.65 -12.87 -0.05
C ASP A 122 -25.50 -13.49 -0.85
N TYR A 123 -24.35 -12.80 -0.89
CA TYR A 123 -23.23 -13.18 -1.76
C TYR A 123 -21.88 -13.16 -1.03
N LYS A 124 -20.91 -13.90 -1.57
CA LYS A 124 -19.53 -13.90 -1.08
C LYS A 124 -18.95 -12.48 -1.02
N PRO A 125 -18.15 -12.14 0.00
CA PRO A 125 -17.47 -10.85 0.06
C PRO A 125 -16.55 -10.63 -1.15
N ILE A 126 -16.40 -9.37 -1.55
CA ILE A 126 -15.48 -8.97 -2.62
C ILE A 126 -14.29 -8.23 -2.01
N CYS A 127 -13.09 -8.73 -2.25
CA CYS A 127 -11.83 -8.15 -1.84
C CYS A 127 -11.22 -7.35 -2.99
N ILE A 128 -11.23 -6.02 -2.89
CA ILE A 128 -10.60 -5.12 -3.85
C ILE A 128 -9.19 -4.83 -3.35
N THR A 129 -8.19 -5.43 -4.00
CA THR A 129 -6.80 -5.41 -3.52
C THR A 129 -6.03 -4.20 -4.03
N ASN A 130 -5.00 -3.82 -3.29
CA ASN A 130 -4.11 -2.70 -3.60
C ASN A 130 -4.88 -1.41 -3.87
N ILE A 131 -5.81 -1.06 -2.98
CA ILE A 131 -6.61 0.16 -3.04
C ILE A 131 -6.27 1.10 -1.88
N SER A 132 -6.43 2.40 -2.10
CA SER A 132 -6.16 3.43 -1.07
C SER A 132 -7.24 3.44 0.00
N VAL A 133 -6.87 3.65 1.26
CA VAL A 133 -7.82 3.83 2.40
C VAL A 133 -8.80 4.99 2.18
N LEU A 134 -8.43 5.95 1.32
CA LEU A 134 -9.31 7.04 0.89
C LEU A 134 -10.61 6.55 0.23
N SER A 135 -10.65 5.30 -0.25
CA SER A 135 -11.87 4.69 -0.79
C SER A 135 -12.99 4.63 0.25
N LEU A 136 -12.67 4.43 1.53
CA LEU A 136 -13.65 4.41 2.60
C LEU A 136 -14.37 5.76 2.76
N PHE A 137 -13.64 6.87 2.55
CA PHE A 137 -14.23 8.21 2.61
C PHE A 137 -15.12 8.47 1.41
N ALA A 138 -14.73 7.99 0.22
CA ALA A 138 -15.60 8.05 -0.95
C ALA A 138 -16.89 7.22 -0.76
N VAL A 139 -16.80 6.03 -0.16
CA VAL A 139 -17.98 5.26 0.24
C VAL A 139 -18.87 6.10 1.15
N LYS A 140 -18.30 6.70 2.20
CA LYS A 140 -19.08 7.50 3.17
C LYS A 140 -19.71 8.75 2.54
N PHE A 141 -19.06 9.32 1.52
CA PHE A 141 -19.56 10.46 0.77
C PHE A 141 -20.77 10.09 -0.12
N PHE A 142 -20.70 8.97 -0.85
CA PHE A 142 -21.79 8.56 -1.75
C PHE A 142 -22.91 7.77 -1.08
N SER A 143 -22.61 7.02 -0.02
CA SER A 143 -23.58 6.32 0.82
C SER A 143 -23.29 6.54 2.32
N PRO A 144 -23.77 7.66 2.89
CA PRO A 144 -23.56 7.97 4.31
C PRO A 144 -24.14 6.93 5.26
N ARG A 145 -25.16 6.18 4.82
CA ARG A 145 -25.84 5.14 5.63
C ARG A 145 -25.07 3.83 5.70
N THR A 146 -24.15 3.56 4.76
CA THR A 146 -23.36 2.33 4.78
C THR A 146 -22.46 2.27 6.01
N LYS A 147 -22.41 1.08 6.63
CA LYS A 147 -21.53 0.78 7.76
C LYS A 147 -20.11 0.61 7.25
N VAL A 148 -19.22 1.50 7.69
CA VAL A 148 -17.81 1.52 7.27
C VAL A 148 -16.90 1.61 8.50
N ASP A 149 -15.99 0.65 8.64
CA ASP A 149 -14.95 0.67 9.67
C ASP A 149 -13.76 1.55 9.22
N ILE A 150 -13.73 2.81 9.65
CA ILE A 150 -12.72 3.80 9.18
C ILE A 150 -11.55 3.96 10.16
N VAL A 151 -11.80 3.92 11.46
CA VAL A 151 -10.84 4.36 12.49
C VAL A 151 -9.52 3.59 12.45
N PHE A 152 -9.59 2.26 12.58
CA PHE A 152 -8.38 1.43 12.65
C PHE A 152 -7.58 1.46 11.34
N PRO A 153 -8.20 1.34 10.15
CA PRO A 153 -7.50 1.52 8.87
C PRO A 153 -6.79 2.85 8.67
N VAL A 154 -7.41 3.94 9.14
CA VAL A 154 -6.81 5.28 9.05
C VAL A 154 -5.63 5.40 9.99
N LEU A 155 -5.75 4.93 11.23
CA LEU A 155 -4.65 4.95 12.21
C LEU A 155 -3.44 4.14 11.73
N THR A 156 -3.64 2.93 11.21
CA THR A 156 -2.52 2.11 10.70
C THR A 156 -1.91 2.72 9.44
N THR A 157 -2.72 3.34 8.58
CA THR A 157 -2.20 4.06 7.40
C THR A 157 -1.41 5.30 7.80
N LEU A 158 -1.87 6.07 8.78
CA LEU A 158 -1.19 7.25 9.30
C LEU A 158 0.15 6.86 9.94
N PHE A 159 0.17 5.85 10.79
CA PHE A 159 1.40 5.30 11.35
C PHE A 159 2.40 4.92 10.25
N ASN A 160 1.92 4.22 9.21
CA ASN A 160 2.77 3.85 8.08
C ASN A 160 3.33 5.08 7.35
N VAL A 161 2.53 6.13 7.11
CA VAL A 161 3.02 7.35 6.47
C VAL A 161 4.05 8.06 7.34
N VAL A 162 3.75 8.25 8.63
CA VAL A 162 4.65 8.90 9.60
C VAL A 162 5.97 8.16 9.71
N LEU A 163 5.96 6.83 9.79
CA LEU A 163 7.19 6.02 9.87
C LEU A 163 8.07 6.17 8.61
N ASN A 164 7.47 6.14 7.42
CA ASN A 164 8.23 6.29 6.17
C ASN A 164 8.76 7.72 6.00
N VAL A 165 7.95 8.74 6.29
CA VAL A 165 8.38 10.15 6.22
C VAL A 165 9.46 10.44 7.26
N GLY A 166 9.30 9.93 8.48
CA GLY A 166 10.30 10.02 9.54
C GLY A 166 11.63 9.41 9.14
N LEU A 167 11.62 8.24 8.49
CA LEU A 167 12.84 7.60 7.98
C LEU A 167 13.54 8.45 6.91
N LEU A 168 12.78 9.01 5.97
CA LEU A 168 13.32 9.93 4.96
C LEU A 168 13.90 11.20 5.60
N TYR A 169 13.20 11.77 6.59
CA TYR A 169 13.65 12.97 7.30
C TYR A 169 14.92 12.71 8.11
N ILE A 170 14.97 11.60 8.86
CA ILE A 170 16.17 11.18 9.60
C ILE A 170 17.31 11.03 8.61
N GLY A 171 17.12 10.31 7.51
CA GLY A 171 18.19 10.11 6.55
C GLY A 171 18.67 11.38 5.84
N TYR A 172 17.76 12.31 5.55
CA TYR A 172 18.10 13.61 4.99
C TYR A 172 18.91 14.48 5.97
N THR A 173 18.49 14.52 7.23
CA THR A 173 19.10 15.40 8.25
C THR A 173 20.37 14.82 8.86
N THR A 174 20.44 13.51 9.08
CA THR A 174 21.52 12.88 9.85
C THR A 174 22.66 12.32 9.01
N LYS A 175 22.64 12.44 7.67
CA LYS A 175 23.65 11.83 6.80
C LYS A 175 23.88 10.36 7.22
N LEU A 176 22.81 9.55 7.15
CA LEU A 176 22.63 8.22 7.78
C LEU A 176 23.77 7.19 7.64
N LEU A 177 24.71 7.39 6.72
CA LEU A 177 25.84 6.49 6.44
C LEU A 177 27.19 7.02 6.98
N THR A 178 27.24 8.24 7.53
CA THR A 178 28.42 8.81 8.24
C THR A 178 28.33 8.64 9.75
N ILE A 179 27.11 8.51 10.28
CA ILE A 179 26.89 8.23 11.69
C ILE A 179 26.86 6.71 11.85
N ARG A 180 27.70 6.15 12.73
CA ARG A 180 27.44 4.82 13.30
C ARG A 180 26.02 4.85 13.83
N VAL A 181 25.04 4.32 13.07
CA VAL A 181 23.64 4.32 13.48
C VAL A 181 23.60 3.76 14.89
N LYS A 182 23.17 4.58 15.86
CA LYS A 182 23.12 4.13 17.25
C LYS A 182 22.30 2.83 17.27
N PRO A 183 22.81 1.74 17.84
CA PRO A 183 22.12 0.45 17.84
C PRO A 183 20.67 0.56 18.32
N GLU A 184 20.41 1.44 19.28
CA GLU A 184 19.08 1.78 19.79
C GLU A 184 18.12 2.34 18.72
N LEU A 185 18.59 3.27 17.88
CA LEU A 185 17.79 3.84 16.80
C LEU A 185 17.48 2.79 15.74
N PHE A 186 18.47 1.98 15.39
CA PHE A 186 18.29 0.86 14.46
C PHE A 186 17.26 -0.15 14.97
N LEU A 187 17.41 -0.60 16.22
CA LEU A 187 16.49 -1.55 16.85
C LEU A 187 15.08 -0.97 16.98
N THR A 188 14.95 0.33 17.29
CA THR A 188 13.66 1.01 17.36
C THR A 188 12.98 1.04 15.99
N LEU A 189 13.69 1.43 14.94
CA LEU A 189 13.16 1.43 13.58
C LEU A 189 12.77 0.01 13.14
N LEU A 190 13.63 -0.98 13.41
CA LEU A 190 13.35 -2.38 13.13
C LEU A 190 12.05 -2.84 13.82
N ALA A 191 11.90 -2.55 15.12
CA ALA A 191 10.69 -2.88 15.87
C ALA A 191 9.44 -2.20 15.29
N LEU A 192 9.50 -0.92 14.94
CA LEU A 192 8.37 -0.19 14.34
C LEU A 192 7.99 -0.77 12.97
N TYR A 193 8.98 -1.19 12.16
CA TYR A 193 8.73 -1.87 10.90
C TYR A 193 8.14 -3.27 11.11
N CYS A 194 8.58 -4.03 12.11
CA CYS A 194 7.96 -5.31 12.48
C CYS A 194 6.49 -5.13 12.91
N ILE A 195 6.20 -4.09 13.70
CA ILE A 195 4.82 -3.76 14.10
C ILE A 195 3.95 -3.47 12.86
N LYS A 196 4.43 -2.59 11.98
CA LYS A 196 3.75 -2.23 10.74
C LYS A 196 3.56 -3.42 9.79
N SER A 197 4.59 -4.24 9.64
CA SER A 197 4.65 -5.27 8.60
C SER A 197 3.96 -6.57 9.03
N VAL A 198 3.98 -6.91 10.32
CA VAL A 198 3.49 -8.20 10.82
C VAL A 198 2.31 -8.02 11.77
N ILE A 199 2.48 -7.22 12.82
CA ILE A 199 1.49 -7.12 13.91
C ILE A 199 0.20 -6.48 13.42
N PHE A 200 0.28 -5.34 12.72
CA PHE A 200 -0.91 -4.65 12.22
C PHE A 200 -1.77 -5.53 11.29
N PRO A 201 -1.24 -6.17 10.22
CA PRO A 201 -2.03 -7.07 9.40
C PRO A 201 -2.72 -8.19 10.17
N ILE A 202 -2.01 -8.85 11.10
CA ILE A 202 -2.57 -9.96 11.90
C ILE A 202 -3.74 -9.46 12.76
N VAL A 203 -3.55 -8.33 13.45
CA VAL A 203 -4.59 -7.74 14.32
C VAL A 203 -5.77 -7.25 13.49
N MET A 204 -5.53 -6.54 12.38
CA MET A 204 -6.56 -6.05 11.48
C MET A 204 -7.41 -7.19 10.93
N LEU A 205 -6.77 -8.26 10.45
CA LEU A 205 -7.48 -9.42 9.90
C LEU A 205 -8.31 -10.13 10.97
N LYS A 206 -7.74 -10.35 12.17
CA LYS A 206 -8.43 -11.00 13.28
C LYS A 206 -9.68 -10.21 13.71
N ILE A 207 -9.54 -8.90 13.92
CA ILE A 207 -10.68 -8.03 14.28
C ILE A 207 -11.75 -8.07 13.18
N THR A 208 -11.34 -8.00 11.92
CA THR A 208 -12.25 -8.03 10.78
C THR A 208 -13.05 -9.33 10.73
N ASN A 209 -12.37 -10.48 10.87
CA ASN A 209 -13.03 -11.78 10.88
C ASN A 209 -13.93 -12.00 12.10
N MET A 210 -13.55 -11.45 13.27
CA MET A 210 -14.40 -11.50 14.47
C MET A 210 -15.71 -10.73 14.27
N LYS A 211 -15.67 -9.58 13.59
CA LYS A 211 -16.85 -8.73 13.36
C LYS A 211 -17.76 -9.24 12.24
N TYR A 212 -17.17 -9.72 11.15
CA TYR A 212 -17.90 -9.94 9.89
C TYR A 212 -17.88 -11.40 9.44
N GLY A 213 -17.43 -12.32 10.29
CA GLY A 213 -17.31 -13.74 9.97
C GLY A 213 -15.95 -14.12 9.41
N ASN A 214 -15.57 -15.39 9.57
CA ASN A 214 -14.25 -15.93 9.23
C ASN A 214 -14.06 -16.16 7.73
N TYR A 215 -14.20 -15.08 6.94
CA TYR A 215 -14.09 -15.11 5.49
C TYR A 215 -12.66 -14.87 4.99
N LEU A 216 -11.85 -14.09 5.70
CA LEU A 216 -10.54 -13.64 5.23
C LEU A 216 -9.41 -14.47 5.83
N ARG A 217 -8.32 -14.64 5.07
CA ARG A 217 -7.12 -15.38 5.51
C ARG A 217 -5.88 -14.72 4.91
N HIS A 218 -4.77 -14.79 5.62
CA HIS A 218 -3.47 -14.50 5.03
C HIS A 218 -3.15 -15.52 3.94
N GLU A 219 -2.54 -15.07 2.85
CA GLU A 219 -2.13 -15.96 1.77
C GLU A 219 -0.78 -16.57 2.14
N ASN A 220 -0.73 -17.91 2.15
CA ASN A 220 0.46 -18.70 2.47
C ASN A 220 0.80 -19.60 1.28
N LEU A 221 2.07 -19.97 1.17
CA LEU A 221 2.64 -20.82 0.12
C LEU A 221 1.83 -22.06 -0.29
N SER A 222 1.21 -22.75 0.67
CA SER A 222 0.52 -24.03 0.40
C SER A 222 -0.96 -23.90 0.08
N LYS A 223 -1.57 -22.75 0.37
CA LYS A 223 -3.01 -22.55 0.19
C LYS A 223 -3.20 -21.51 -0.91
N GLY A 224 -3.71 -21.96 -2.06
CA GLY A 224 -4.11 -21.08 -3.15
C GLY A 224 -5.14 -20.03 -2.71
N ARG A 225 -5.58 -19.18 -3.65
CA ARG A 225 -6.51 -18.07 -3.36
C ARG A 225 -7.74 -18.54 -2.59
N ASN A 226 -8.14 -17.71 -1.63
CA ASN A 226 -9.23 -18.02 -0.72
C ASN A 226 -10.58 -18.16 -1.46
N PRO A 227 -11.20 -19.36 -1.49
CA PRO A 227 -12.42 -19.59 -2.25
C PRO A 227 -13.66 -18.93 -1.64
N ASN A 228 -13.56 -18.45 -0.39
CA ASN A 228 -14.68 -17.84 0.34
C ASN A 228 -14.94 -16.39 -0.08
N VAL A 229 -14.04 -15.79 -0.87
CA VAL A 229 -14.13 -14.40 -1.31
C VAL A 229 -13.78 -14.25 -2.79
N ILE A 230 -14.23 -13.15 -3.40
CA ILE A 230 -13.91 -12.81 -4.79
C ILE A 230 -12.78 -11.77 -4.78
N HIS A 231 -11.64 -12.07 -5.41
CA HIS A 231 -10.48 -11.17 -5.45
C HIS A 231 -10.43 -10.32 -6.73
N VAL A 232 -10.40 -9.00 -6.58
CA VAL A 232 -10.44 -8.00 -7.67
C VAL A 232 -9.18 -7.14 -7.71
#